data_AF-A0AAV2NMN1-F1
#
_entry.id   AF-A0AAV2NMN1-F1
#
_cell.length_a   1.000
_cell.length_b   1.000
_cell.length_c   1.000
_cell.angle_alpha   90.00
_cell.angle_beta   90.00
_cell.angle_gamma   90.00
#
_symmetry.space_group_name_H-M   'P 1'
#
loop_
_entity.id
_entity.type
_entity.pdbx_description
1 polymer ?
#
loop_
_entity_poly.entity_id
_entity_poly.type
_entity_poly.pdbx_seq_one_letter_code
_entity_poly.pdbx_strand_id
1 'polypeptide(L)'
;MSTLNKKNIFNIVNFYKSTTYEGKKSMDCVLSTWISFEPENQELVVKFMPPPYTKKKSNVIHDLVKNNNIPLEKWPQYPIKILESAETYTEALLKMEKLIEEEFNYTTDYCTTDVEDAEDNNNNLKKK
;
A
#
# COMPACT_ATOMS: atom_id res chain seq x y z
N MET A 1 13.01 -36.99 12.04
CA MET A 1 12.50 -36.20 10.90
C MET A 1 11.55 -35.16 11.47
N SER A 2 12.08 -34.02 11.91
CA SER A 2 11.27 -32.94 12.49
C SER A 2 10.58 -32.23 11.33
N THR A 3 9.26 -32.40 11.20
CA THR A 3 8.44 -31.58 10.32
C THR A 3 8.53 -30.15 10.82
N LEU A 4 9.43 -29.37 10.23
CA LEU A 4 9.50 -27.94 10.44
C LEU A 4 8.19 -27.38 9.86
N ASN A 5 7.17 -27.23 10.71
CA ASN A 5 5.96 -26.49 10.35
C ASN A 5 6.43 -25.08 10.01
N LYS A 6 6.70 -24.83 8.73
CA LYS A 6 7.02 -23.51 8.20
C LYS A 6 5.79 -22.67 8.47
N LYS A 7 5.84 -21.90 9.56
CA LYS A 7 4.78 -20.96 9.92
C LYS A 7 4.68 -19.96 8.78
N ASN A 8 3.54 -19.95 8.08
CA ASN A 8 3.34 -19.02 6.98
C ASN A 8 3.16 -17.64 7.59
N ILE A 9 4.14 -16.78 7.37
CA ILE A 9 4.11 -15.39 7.81
C ILE A 9 3.36 -14.58 6.76
N PHE A 10 2.44 -13.73 7.23
CA PHE A 10 1.74 -12.74 6.43
C PHE A 10 2.57 -11.46 6.45
N ASN A 11 2.82 -10.88 5.28
CA ASN A 11 3.55 -9.62 5.15
C ASN A 11 2.62 -8.55 4.58
N ILE A 12 2.70 -7.37 5.17
CA ILE A 12 2.07 -6.18 4.64
C ILE A 12 3.08 -5.54 3.69
N VAL A 13 2.71 -5.39 2.44
CA VAL A 13 3.62 -4.94 1.38
C VAL A 13 3.08 -3.68 0.71
N ASN A 14 3.99 -2.79 0.33
CA ASN A 14 3.68 -1.61 -0.47
C ASN A 14 4.21 -1.78 -1.90
N PHE A 15 3.34 -1.64 -2.89
CA PHE A 15 3.68 -1.64 -4.30
C PHE A 15 4.13 -0.23 -4.73
N TYR A 16 5.42 -0.06 -5.07
CA TYR A 16 6.01 1.28 -5.24
C TYR A 16 6.38 1.68 -6.68
N LYS A 17 6.31 0.75 -7.66
CA LYS A 17 6.52 1.08 -9.08
C LYS A 17 5.27 0.94 -9.96
N SER A 18 4.08 0.74 -9.41
CA SER A 18 2.86 0.75 -10.22
C SER A 18 2.59 2.18 -10.69
N THR A 19 3.02 2.50 -11.90
CA THR A 19 2.94 3.80 -12.58
C THR A 19 1.51 4.26 -12.91
N THR A 20 0.49 3.74 -12.24
CA THR A 20 -0.91 4.07 -12.52
C THR A 20 -1.54 4.79 -11.34
N TYR A 21 -1.69 6.10 -11.55
CA TYR A 21 -2.54 7.08 -10.86
C TYR A 21 -2.13 7.55 -9.46
N GLU A 22 -1.59 8.78 -9.42
CA GLU A 22 -1.62 9.72 -8.28
C GLU A 22 -0.74 9.42 -7.05
N GLY A 23 0.35 8.66 -7.16
CA GLY A 23 1.29 8.51 -6.04
C GLY A 23 0.67 7.92 -4.76
N LYS A 24 -0.54 7.35 -4.87
CA LYS A 24 -1.22 6.67 -3.78
C LYS A 24 -0.49 5.35 -3.52
N LYS A 25 0.06 5.21 -2.32
CA LYS A 25 0.66 3.96 -1.86
C LYS A 25 -0.41 2.87 -1.96
N SER A 26 -0.09 1.80 -2.67
CA SER A 26 -0.96 0.64 -2.76
C SER A 26 -0.41 -0.39 -1.79
N MET A 27 -1.12 -0.64 -0.69
CA MET A 27 -0.76 -1.64 0.31
C MET A 27 -1.67 -2.85 0.21
N ASP A 28 -1.11 -4.05 0.42
CA ASP A 28 -1.89 -5.28 0.55
C ASP A 28 -1.14 -6.33 1.40
N CYS A 29 -1.82 -7.42 1.76
CA CYS A 29 -1.29 -8.53 2.53
C CYS A 29 -0.96 -9.70 1.61
N VAL A 30 0.25 -10.25 1.74
CA VAL A 30 0.72 -11.42 0.98
C VAL A 30 1.44 -12.40 1.88
N LEU A 31 1.58 -13.65 1.46
CA LEU A 31 2.36 -14.64 2.19
C LEU A 31 3.85 -14.47 1.90
N SER A 32 4.73 -14.78 2.86
CA SER A 32 6.18 -14.80 2.61
C SER A 32 6.56 -15.72 1.46
N THR A 33 5.78 -16.78 1.22
CA THR A 33 5.99 -17.75 0.13
C THR A 33 5.69 -17.18 -1.26
N TRP A 34 4.99 -16.03 -1.35
CA TRP A 34 4.72 -15.35 -2.62
C TRP A 34 5.83 -14.37 -3.01
N ILE A 35 6.68 -14.02 -2.05
CA ILE A 35 7.74 -13.03 -2.21
C ILE A 35 9.01 -13.73 -2.70
N SER A 36 9.60 -13.17 -3.74
CA SER A 36 10.89 -13.61 -4.28
C SER A 36 11.83 -12.41 -4.42
N PHE A 37 13.13 -12.66 -4.43
CA PHE A 37 14.12 -11.64 -4.75
C PHE A 37 14.46 -11.71 -6.24
N GLU A 38 14.35 -10.57 -6.93
CA GLU A 38 14.75 -10.41 -8.32
C GLU A 38 16.19 -9.90 -8.38
N PRO A 39 17.19 -10.75 -8.70
CA PRO A 39 18.60 -10.39 -8.62
C PRO A 39 19.01 -9.32 -9.63
N GLU A 40 18.36 -9.22 -10.79
CA GLU A 40 18.74 -8.26 -11.83
C GLU A 40 18.55 -6.82 -11.37
N ASN A 41 17.43 -6.54 -10.70
CA ASN A 41 17.09 -5.21 -10.20
C ASN A 41 17.46 -5.01 -8.72
N GLN A 42 17.87 -6.08 -8.03
CA GLN A 42 18.09 -6.13 -6.58
C GLN A 42 16.84 -5.74 -5.77
N GLU A 43 15.67 -6.23 -6.18
CA GLU A 43 14.38 -5.87 -5.58
C GLU A 43 13.62 -7.08 -5.06
N LEU A 44 12.81 -6.86 -4.01
CA LEU A 44 11.79 -7.82 -3.63
C LEU A 44 10.62 -7.68 -4.57
N VAL A 45 10.14 -8.80 -5.10
CA VAL A 45 9.00 -8.87 -6.01
C VAL A 45 7.98 -9.89 -5.51
N VAL A 46 6.72 -9.69 -5.89
CA VAL A 46 5.63 -10.61 -5.57
C VAL A 46 4.74 -10.83 -6.79
N LYS A 47 4.31 -12.07 -7.03
CA LYS A 47 3.27 -12.33 -8.03
C LYS A 47 1.91 -11.89 -7.49
N PHE A 48 1.23 -11.00 -8.21
CA PHE A 48 -0.04 -10.45 -7.75
C PHE A 48 -1.05 -10.30 -8.88
N MET A 49 -2.35 -10.33 -8.56
CA MET A 49 -3.39 -10.22 -9.57
C MET A 49 -3.32 -8.86 -10.28
N PRO A 50 -3.37 -8.79 -11.62
CA PRO A 50 -3.36 -7.52 -12.32
C PRO A 50 -4.69 -6.75 -12.18
N PRO A 51 -4.65 -5.40 -12.25
CA PRO A 51 -5.84 -4.56 -12.26
C PRO A 51 -6.73 -4.84 -13.50
N PRO A 52 -7.99 -4.39 -13.50
CA PRO A 52 -8.66 -3.61 -12.45
C PRO A 52 -9.10 -4.48 -11.28
N TYR A 53 -9.02 -3.92 -10.07
CA TYR A 53 -9.51 -4.55 -8.85
C TYR A 53 -10.99 -4.25 -8.66
N THR A 54 -11.78 -5.30 -8.52
CA THR A 54 -13.20 -5.25 -8.14
C THR A 54 -13.33 -5.96 -6.81
N LYS A 55 -14.40 -5.68 -6.04
CA LYS A 55 -14.66 -6.37 -4.76
C LYS A 55 -14.55 -7.89 -4.87
N LYS A 56 -15.07 -8.47 -5.97
CA LYS A 56 -14.97 -9.91 -6.24
C LYS A 56 -13.52 -10.37 -6.39
N LYS A 57 -12.70 -9.64 -7.12
CA LYS A 57 -11.28 -9.97 -7.32
C LYS A 57 -10.47 -9.82 -6.03
N SER A 58 -10.71 -8.76 -5.27
CA SER A 58 -10.07 -8.56 -3.95
C SER A 58 -10.40 -9.71 -3.01
N ASN A 59 -11.68 -10.12 -2.92
CA ASN A 59 -12.06 -11.28 -2.12
C ASN A 59 -11.32 -12.55 -2.53
N VAL A 60 -11.19 -12.81 -3.84
CA VAL A 60 -10.42 -13.98 -4.34
C VAL A 60 -8.97 -13.93 -3.89
N ILE A 61 -8.32 -12.76 -3.93
CA ILE A 61 -6.93 -12.61 -3.48
C ILE A 61 -6.83 -12.91 -1.97
N HIS A 62 -7.70 -12.28 -1.17
CA HIS A 62 -7.70 -12.48 0.28
C HIS A 62 -8.02 -13.93 0.67
N ASP A 63 -8.91 -14.61 -0.05
CA ASP A 63 -9.19 -16.02 0.15
C ASP A 63 -7.97 -16.90 -0.17
N LEU A 64 -7.22 -16.58 -1.23
CA LEU A 64 -5.99 -17.32 -1.56
C LEU A 64 -4.92 -17.14 -0.48
N VAL A 65 -4.72 -15.90 -0.03
CA VAL A 65 -3.75 -15.55 1.02
C VAL A 65 -4.13 -16.23 2.35
N LYS A 66 -5.39 -16.12 2.78
CA LYS A 66 -5.89 -16.72 4.01
C LYS A 66 -5.77 -18.24 4.03
N ASN A 67 -5.98 -18.89 2.88
CA ASN A 67 -5.90 -20.34 2.75
C ASN A 67 -4.49 -20.86 2.40
N ASN A 68 -3.47 -20.00 2.41
CA ASN A 68 -2.09 -20.37 2.06
C ASN A 68 -1.93 -21.02 0.68
N ASN A 69 -2.72 -20.57 -0.29
CA ASN A 69 -2.61 -21.03 -1.66
C ASN A 69 -1.43 -20.36 -2.37
N ILE A 70 -0.91 -21.00 -3.42
CA ILE A 70 0.11 -20.42 -4.29
C ILE A 70 -0.50 -19.36 -5.22
N PRO A 71 0.26 -18.32 -5.61
CA PRO A 71 -0.22 -17.35 -6.58
C PRO A 71 -0.32 -17.99 -7.97
N LEU A 72 -1.22 -17.50 -8.81
CA LEU A 72 -1.33 -18.00 -10.18
C LEU A 72 -0.05 -17.69 -10.96
N GLU A 73 0.50 -18.69 -11.66
CA GLU A 73 1.78 -18.55 -12.35
C GLU A 73 1.77 -17.44 -13.41
N LYS A 74 0.62 -17.26 -14.07
CA LYS A 74 0.37 -16.22 -15.08
C LYS A 74 0.27 -14.80 -14.53
N TRP A 75 0.26 -14.62 -13.20
CA TRP A 75 0.24 -13.28 -12.62
C TRP A 75 1.59 -12.58 -12.80
N PRO A 76 1.58 -11.29 -13.16
CA PRO A 76 2.79 -10.50 -13.24
C PRO A 76 3.43 -10.35 -11.86
N GLN A 77 4.73 -10.09 -11.87
CA GLN A 77 5.49 -9.73 -10.68
C GLN A 77 5.50 -8.22 -10.51
N TYR A 78 5.34 -7.78 -9.27
CA TYR A 78 5.44 -6.37 -8.91
C TYR A 78 6.51 -6.18 -7.85
N PRO A 79 7.34 -5.13 -7.96
CA PRO A 79 8.30 -4.78 -6.94
C PRO A 79 7.59 -4.22 -5.70
N ILE A 80 8.05 -4.65 -4.54
CA ILE A 80 7.43 -4.36 -3.25
C ILE A 80 8.45 -3.97 -2.18
N LYS A 81 7.96 -3.22 -1.20
CA LYS A 81 8.63 -3.08 0.11
C LYS A 81 7.79 -3.78 1.16
N ILE A 82 8.42 -4.56 2.01
CA ILE A 82 7.77 -5.12 3.20
C ILE A 82 7.72 -4.01 4.25
N LEU A 83 6.53 -3.72 4.76
CA LEU A 83 6.31 -2.75 5.82
C LEU A 83 6.30 -3.44 7.19
N GLU A 84 5.50 -4.50 7.30
CA GLU A 84 5.30 -5.24 8.54
C GLU A 84 5.04 -6.72 8.25
N SER A 85 5.09 -7.53 9.30
CA SER A 85 4.74 -8.94 9.25
C SER A 85 3.84 -9.34 10.42
N ALA A 86 3.08 -10.41 10.22
CA ALA A 86 2.09 -10.93 11.15
C ALA A 86 2.04 -12.46 11.07
N GLU A 87 1.66 -13.07 12.18
CA GLU A 87 1.56 -14.53 12.29
C GLU A 87 0.20 -15.05 11.81
N THR A 88 -0.81 -14.18 11.83
CA THR A 88 -2.17 -14.51 11.39
C THR A 88 -2.69 -13.45 10.41
N TYR A 89 -3.60 -13.86 9.55
CA TYR A 89 -4.24 -12.96 8.59
C TYR A 89 -5.00 -11.81 9.29
N THR A 90 -5.69 -12.09 10.39
CA THR A 90 -6.42 -11.08 11.17
C THR A 90 -5.46 -10.05 11.78
N GLU A 91 -4.33 -10.49 12.31
CA GLU A 91 -3.30 -9.59 12.83
C GLU A 91 -2.72 -8.70 11.71
N ALA A 92 -2.51 -9.26 10.51
CA ALA A 92 -2.05 -8.49 9.36
C ALA A 92 -3.05 -7.39 8.97
N LEU A 93 -4.36 -7.67 9.01
CA LEU A 93 -5.39 -6.67 8.73
C LEU A 93 -5.39 -5.55 9.77
N LEU A 94 -5.31 -5.88 11.07
CA LEU A 94 -5.26 -4.88 12.14
C LEU A 94 -4.02 -3.98 12.04
N LYS A 95 -2.87 -4.55 11.70
CA LYS A 95 -1.63 -3.80 11.46
C LYS A 95 -1.74 -2.91 10.22
N MET A 96 -2.37 -3.40 9.16
CA MET A 96 -2.59 -2.62 7.94
C MET A 96 -3.52 -1.43 8.19
N GLU A 97 -4.60 -1.60 8.95
CA GLU A 97 -5.50 -0.51 9.35
C GLU A 97 -4.74 0.57 10.14
N LYS A 98 -3.89 0.16 11.10
CA LYS A 98 -3.03 1.10 11.85
C LYS A 98 -2.06 1.87 10.94
N LEU A 99 -1.43 1.21 9.98
CA LEU A 99 -0.53 1.87 9.03
C LEU A 99 -1.28 2.92 8.18
N ILE A 100 -2.54 2.64 7.81
CA ILE A 100 -3.40 3.60 7.10
C ILE A 100 -3.75 4.79 8.00
N GLU A 101 -4.11 4.54 9.26
CA GLU A 101 -4.40 5.59 10.25
C GLU A 101 -3.17 6.47 10.54
N GLU A 102 -2.01 5.85 10.75
CA GLU A 102 -0.73 6.55 10.98
C GLU A 102 -0.34 7.41 9.78
N GLU A 103 -0.50 6.90 8.55
CA GLU A 103 -0.26 7.69 7.34
C GLU A 103 -1.23 8.88 7.25
N PHE A 104 -2.52 8.67 7.52
CA PHE A 104 -3.51 9.74 7.51
C PHE A 104 -3.17 10.83 8.54
N ASN A 105 -2.86 10.43 9.78
CA ASN A 105 -2.50 11.35 10.86
C ASN A 105 -1.26 12.18 10.54
N TYR A 106 -0.24 11.58 9.89
CA TYR A 106 0.95 12.32 9.45
C TYR A 106 0.67 13.31 8.31
N THR A 107 -0.35 13.07 7.47
CA THR A 107 -0.69 13.98 6.37
C THR A 107 -1.53 15.19 6.80
N THR A 108 -2.19 15.12 7.96
CA THR A 108 -3.04 16.22 8.48
C THR A 108 -2.29 17.38 9.11
N ASP A 109 -0.98 17.26 9.37
CA ASP A 109 -0.18 18.32 9.99
C ASP A 109 0.29 19.41 8.99
N TYR A 110 -0.10 19.34 7.71
CA TYR A 110 0.29 20.31 6.67
C TYR A 110 -0.84 21.24 6.18
N CYS A 111 -1.98 21.31 6.87
CA CYS A 111 -3.03 22.30 6.56
C CYS A 111 -3.14 23.41 7.62
N THR A 112 -2.03 24.10 7.88
CA THR A 112 -2.08 25.50 8.36
C THR A 112 -0.98 26.28 7.64
N THR A 113 -1.20 26.63 6.37
CA THR A 113 -0.55 27.81 5.81
C THR A 113 -1.61 28.87 5.62
N ASP A 114 -1.40 29.94 6.38
CA ASP A 114 -2.09 31.21 6.32
C ASP A 114 -2.39 31.62 4.87
N VAL A 115 -3.64 32.01 4.60
CA VAL A 115 -3.96 32.82 3.43
C VAL A 115 -4.35 34.20 3.94
N GLU A 116 -3.53 35.14 3.51
CA GLU A 116 -3.53 36.57 3.74
C GLU A 116 -4.82 37.21 3.18
N ASP A 117 -5.54 37.99 4.00
CA ASP A 117 -6.45 39.01 3.48
C ASP A 117 -5.61 40.24 3.11
N ALA A 118 -5.16 40.31 1.86
CA ALA A 118 -4.62 41.52 1.26
C ALA A 118 -5.25 41.80 -0.11
N GLU A 119 -5.45 43.10 -0.36
CA GLU A 119 -5.93 43.81 -1.58
C GLU A 119 -7.45 44.03 -1.66
N ASP A 120 -7.96 45.26 -1.75
CA ASP A 120 -7.57 46.28 -2.73
C ASP A 120 -7.78 47.75 -2.30
N ASN A 121 -6.81 48.59 -2.70
CA ASN A 121 -6.88 50.04 -2.73
C ASN A 121 -7.82 50.54 -3.83
N ASN A 122 -8.63 51.58 -3.59
CA ASN A 122 -8.94 52.52 -4.67
C ASN A 122 -9.09 53.98 -4.23
N ASN A 123 -8.24 54.81 -4.84
CA ASN A 123 -8.13 56.25 -4.67
C ASN A 123 -9.38 56.99 -5.14
N ASN A 124 -9.83 57.99 -4.37
CA ASN A 124 -10.63 59.08 -4.93
C ASN A 124 -10.22 60.43 -4.34
N LEU A 125 -9.18 61.03 -4.94
CA LEU A 125 -8.94 62.47 -4.91
C LEU A 125 -9.55 63.07 -6.19
N LYS A 126 -10.65 63.83 -6.07
CA LYS A 126 -10.96 64.89 -7.03
C LYS A 126 -11.40 66.16 -6.30
N LYS A 127 -10.56 67.17 -6.51
CA LYS A 127 -10.70 68.59 -6.20
C LYS A 127 -12.06 69.16 -6.63
N LYS A 128 -12.64 70.01 -5.78
CA LYS A 128 -13.11 71.35 -6.16
C LYS A 128 -13.17 72.24 -4.93
#